data_AF-A0A2T5XTU5-F1
#
_entry.id   AF-A0A2T5XTU5-F1
#
_cell.length_a   1.000
_cell.length_b   1.000
_cell.length_c   1.000
_cell.angle_alpha   90.00
_cell.angle_beta   90.00
_cell.angle_gamma   90.00
#
_symmetry.space_group_name_H-M   'P 1'
#
loop_
_entity.id
_entity.type
_entity.pdbx_description
1 polymer ?
#
loop_
_entity_poly.entity_id
_entity_poly.type
_entity_poly.pdbx_seq_one_letter_code
_entity_poly.pdbx_strand_id
1 'polypeptide(L)'
;MKIYIYILSSLLVFGCKAQKKGYEFNLLNDMFETFNYSEFERQNKKYQGIDKDGFEEEFTFDDGTKVLADNEEMFVLPKKDFYVGYKAFYKNGNIKEKGHYFGLFELNVKSIKIGKWYYFDERGNLIRTVDEELKFGNFSSQDILIFLENKKYINLKNGKNRENVEVDFFYSPDFKKRLWSITIYKGKSFSISGNETLREGKSLYIDANTREEVKINDIKKYKDIIPNFEESYPFLNNNSSYQTFQGKTSTEEERKAFEQEQWEKYQARRDKKCLDQNRMNLENIKK
;
A
#
# COMPACT_ATOMS: atom_id res chain seq x y z
N MET A 1 -9.62 65.27 30.48
CA MET A 1 -9.15 64.75 29.18
C MET A 1 -9.48 63.26 29.14
N LYS A 2 -10.47 62.86 28.34
CA LYS A 2 -10.79 61.46 28.03
C LYS A 2 -9.75 60.95 27.03
N ILE A 3 -9.32 59.70 27.14
CA ILE A 3 -9.08 58.79 26.01
C ILE A 3 -9.32 57.37 26.54
N TYR A 4 -10.38 56.75 26.02
CA TYR A 4 -10.62 55.31 26.03
C TYR A 4 -9.92 54.74 24.79
N ILE A 5 -9.13 53.68 24.94
CA ILE A 5 -8.79 52.77 23.83
C ILE A 5 -8.86 51.32 24.35
N TYR A 6 -9.92 50.64 23.91
CA TYR A 6 -10.07 49.18 23.81
C TYR A 6 -8.98 48.60 22.88
N ILE A 7 -8.87 47.25 22.82
CA ILE A 7 -8.15 46.41 21.81
C ILE A 7 -6.87 45.78 22.41
N LEU A 8 -6.60 44.48 22.41
CA LEU A 8 -7.16 43.34 21.67
C LEU A 8 -6.94 42.08 22.53
N SER A 9 -7.96 41.23 22.58
CA SER A 9 -7.84 39.81 22.89
C SER A 9 -6.83 39.13 21.96
N SER A 10 -5.57 39.01 22.38
CA SER A 10 -4.65 38.03 21.81
C SER A 10 -5.00 36.69 22.41
N LEU A 11 -5.95 36.00 21.77
CA LEU A 11 -5.95 34.55 21.72
C LEU A 11 -4.53 34.14 21.32
N LEU A 12 -3.73 33.73 22.30
CA LEU A 12 -2.60 32.85 22.06
C LEU A 12 -3.21 31.55 21.57
N VAL A 13 -3.45 31.53 20.25
CA VAL A 13 -3.50 30.31 19.47
C VAL A 13 -2.11 29.72 19.63
N PHE A 14 -1.88 29.00 20.73
CA PHE A 14 -0.96 27.88 20.71
C PHE A 14 -1.58 26.93 19.69
N GLY A 15 -1.28 27.21 18.41
CA GLY A 15 -1.35 26.24 17.37
C GLY A 15 -0.56 25.07 17.92
N CYS A 16 -1.31 24.06 18.33
CA CYS A 16 -0.78 22.77 18.69
C CYS A 16 -0.12 22.27 17.40
N LYS A 17 1.13 22.67 17.18
CA LYS A 17 2.07 21.88 16.40
C LYS A 17 2.23 20.62 17.24
N ALA A 18 1.27 19.71 17.09
CA ALA A 18 1.43 18.34 17.49
C ALA A 18 2.77 17.95 16.88
N GLN A 19 3.79 17.83 17.73
CA GLN A 19 5.04 17.23 17.35
C GLN A 19 4.63 15.87 16.79
N LYS A 20 4.70 15.73 15.46
CA LYS A 20 4.66 14.45 14.79
C LYS A 20 5.77 13.65 15.46
N LYS A 21 5.44 12.83 16.46
CA LYS A 21 6.37 11.85 16.99
C LYS A 21 6.66 10.93 15.81
N GLY A 22 7.78 11.19 15.14
CA GLY A 22 8.31 10.30 14.13
C GLY A 22 8.42 8.94 14.78
N TYR A 23 7.74 7.95 14.21
CA TYR A 23 7.93 6.58 14.58
C TYR A 23 9.42 6.25 14.35
N GLU A 24 10.18 5.97 15.40
CA GLU A 24 11.63 5.78 15.27
C GLU A 24 11.93 4.42 14.61
N PHE A 25 12.24 4.47 13.31
CA PHE A 25 12.71 3.38 12.45
C PHE A 25 14.14 2.91 12.81
N ASN A 26 14.44 2.63 14.08
CA ASN A 26 15.81 2.44 14.57
C ASN A 26 16.46 1.07 14.26
N LEU A 27 15.99 0.33 13.25
CA LEU A 27 16.59 -0.96 12.85
C LEU A 27 17.43 -0.90 11.57
N LEU A 28 17.32 0.17 10.78
CA LEU A 28 18.13 0.37 9.56
C LEU A 28 18.68 1.80 9.55
N ASN A 29 20.00 1.93 9.72
CA ASN A 29 20.73 3.19 9.64
C ASN A 29 21.74 3.17 8.48
N ASP A 30 22.63 4.15 8.41
CA ASP A 30 23.68 4.28 7.38
C ASP A 30 24.93 3.41 7.63
N MET A 31 24.96 2.60 8.69
CA MET A 31 26.14 1.79 9.01
C MET A 31 26.34 0.67 8.00
N PHE A 32 27.60 0.38 7.67
CA PHE A 32 27.96 -0.75 6.84
C PHE A 32 27.66 -2.10 7.55
N GLU A 33 27.24 -3.11 6.78
CA GLU A 33 26.89 -4.44 7.26
C GLU A 33 27.37 -5.50 6.27
N THR A 34 27.63 -6.71 6.77
CA THR A 34 27.92 -7.89 5.95
C THR A 34 26.98 -9.04 6.31
N PHE A 35 26.66 -9.88 5.34
CA PHE A 35 25.81 -11.05 5.53
C PHE A 35 26.41 -12.28 4.88
N ASN A 36 26.42 -13.38 5.63
CA ASN A 36 26.80 -14.70 5.15
C ASN A 36 25.60 -15.63 5.29
N TYR A 37 24.92 -15.89 4.16
CA TYR A 37 23.69 -16.69 4.15
C TYR A 37 23.92 -18.12 4.66
N SER A 38 24.99 -18.80 4.24
CA SER A 38 25.27 -20.17 4.68
C SER A 38 25.48 -20.26 6.20
N GLU A 39 26.11 -19.25 6.80
CA GLU A 39 26.24 -19.17 8.25
C GLU A 39 24.89 -18.88 8.92
N PHE A 40 24.14 -17.93 8.40
CA PHE A 40 22.81 -17.58 8.90
C PHE A 40 21.87 -18.78 8.86
N GLU A 41 21.76 -19.47 7.73
CA GLU A 41 20.94 -20.66 7.56
C GLU A 41 21.36 -21.75 8.55
N ARG A 42 22.66 -22.07 8.65
CA ARG A 42 23.17 -23.09 9.57
C ARG A 42 22.80 -22.78 11.02
N GLN A 43 22.94 -21.53 11.45
CA GLN A 43 22.63 -21.11 12.83
C GLN A 43 21.12 -21.10 13.10
N ASN A 44 20.31 -20.80 12.09
CA ASN A 44 18.87 -20.60 12.21
C ASN A 44 18.05 -21.76 11.65
N LYS A 45 18.68 -22.90 11.34
CA LYS A 45 18.03 -24.08 10.74
C LYS A 45 16.80 -24.57 11.50
N LYS A 46 16.76 -24.42 12.82
CA LYS A 46 15.59 -24.79 13.66
C LYS A 46 14.35 -23.90 13.43
N TYR A 47 14.55 -22.71 12.87
CA TYR A 47 13.50 -21.72 12.57
C TYR A 47 13.03 -21.81 11.11
N GLN A 48 13.71 -22.59 10.27
CA GLN A 48 13.40 -22.74 8.85
C GLN A 48 12.05 -23.45 8.70
N GLY A 49 11.10 -22.80 8.02
CA GLY A 49 9.81 -23.36 7.64
C GLY A 49 9.85 -24.02 6.26
N ILE A 50 8.93 -24.94 6.01
CA ILE A 50 8.65 -25.47 4.66
C ILE A 50 7.39 -24.75 4.17
N ASP A 51 7.52 -23.85 3.20
CA ASP A 51 6.35 -23.26 2.56
C ASP A 51 5.60 -24.33 1.75
N LYS A 52 4.26 -24.28 1.81
CA LYS A 52 3.38 -25.18 1.04
C LYS A 52 3.46 -24.92 -0.47
N ASP A 53 3.98 -23.75 -0.86
CA ASP A 53 4.15 -23.32 -2.24
C ASP A 53 5.60 -23.49 -2.75
N GLY A 54 6.48 -24.13 -1.96
CA GLY A 54 7.80 -24.59 -2.43
C GLY A 54 8.96 -23.60 -2.33
N PHE A 55 8.81 -22.50 -1.59
CA PHE A 55 9.93 -21.60 -1.27
C PHE A 55 10.62 -22.03 0.03
N GLU A 56 11.86 -22.52 -0.06
CA GLU A 56 12.64 -23.03 1.09
C GLU A 56 13.43 -21.92 1.84
N GLU A 57 12.83 -20.75 2.10
CA GLU A 57 13.59 -19.55 2.51
C GLU A 57 12.95 -18.70 3.64
N GLU A 58 11.86 -19.17 4.27
CA GLU A 58 11.24 -18.50 5.42
C GLU A 58 11.78 -19.02 6.77
N PHE A 59 12.23 -18.11 7.62
CA PHE A 59 12.64 -18.35 9.01
C PHE A 59 11.65 -17.68 9.96
N THR A 60 10.97 -18.48 10.78
CA THR A 60 10.05 -17.98 11.82
C THR A 60 10.69 -18.11 13.20
N PHE A 61 11.02 -16.99 13.82
CA PHE A 61 11.67 -16.92 15.13
C PHE A 61 10.66 -17.07 16.28
N ASP A 62 11.15 -17.37 17.49
CA ASP A 62 10.32 -17.60 18.69
C ASP A 62 9.42 -16.41 19.06
N ASP A 63 9.87 -15.19 18.74
CA ASP A 63 9.10 -13.96 18.94
C ASP A 63 8.00 -13.75 17.87
N GLY A 64 7.92 -14.63 16.87
CA GLY A 64 7.00 -14.60 15.74
C GLY A 64 7.44 -13.67 14.61
N THR A 65 8.67 -13.13 14.64
CA THR A 65 9.28 -12.44 13.52
C THR A 65 9.52 -13.43 12.39
N LYS A 66 9.18 -13.02 11.17
CA LYS A 66 9.45 -13.80 9.96
C LYS A 66 10.54 -13.12 9.16
N VAL A 67 11.51 -13.89 8.71
CA VAL A 67 12.56 -13.45 7.81
C VAL A 67 12.53 -14.29 6.56
N LEU A 68 12.43 -13.65 5.41
CA LEU A 68 12.66 -14.28 4.11
C LEU A 68 14.08 -13.89 3.71
N ALA A 69 14.95 -14.86 3.47
CA ALA A 69 16.33 -14.55 3.12
C ALA A 69 16.90 -15.58 2.16
N ASP A 70 17.72 -15.09 1.24
CA ASP A 70 18.56 -15.89 0.35
C ASP A 70 20.00 -15.33 0.36
N ASN A 71 20.82 -15.70 -0.62
CA ASN A 71 22.21 -15.24 -0.72
C ASN A 71 22.37 -13.74 -1.06
N GLU A 72 21.35 -13.11 -1.64
CA GLU A 72 21.39 -11.76 -2.19
C GLU A 72 20.43 -10.80 -1.47
N GLU A 73 19.37 -11.29 -0.83
CA GLU A 73 18.31 -10.48 -0.25
C GLU A 73 17.85 -10.98 1.14
N MET A 74 17.35 -10.05 1.94
CA MET A 74 16.72 -10.32 3.22
C MET A 74 15.53 -9.36 3.43
N PHE A 75 14.38 -9.95 3.75
CA PHE A 75 13.17 -9.26 4.17
C PHE A 75 12.85 -9.62 5.61
N VAL A 76 12.69 -8.60 6.45
CA VAL A 76 12.26 -8.75 7.84
C VAL A 76 10.81 -8.31 7.94
N LEU A 77 9.90 -9.27 8.04
CA LEU A 77 8.48 -9.01 8.15
C LEU A 77 8.15 -8.67 9.61
N PRO A 78 7.66 -7.45 9.88
CA PRO A 78 7.34 -7.06 11.24
C PRO A 78 6.16 -7.88 11.76
N LYS A 79 5.99 -7.96 13.09
CA LYS A 79 4.83 -8.64 13.69
C LYS A 79 3.57 -7.77 13.79
N LYS A 80 3.75 -6.50 14.14
CA LYS A 80 2.66 -5.52 14.37
C LYS A 80 2.73 -4.29 13.47
N ASP A 81 3.81 -4.18 12.72
CA ASP A 81 4.09 -3.03 11.88
C ASP A 81 3.58 -3.25 10.44
N PHE A 82 3.54 -2.16 9.69
CA PHE A 82 3.12 -2.09 8.28
C PHE A 82 4.31 -1.89 7.34
N TYR A 83 5.52 -1.85 7.90
CA TYR A 83 6.75 -1.61 7.17
C TYR A 83 7.65 -2.84 7.17
N VAL A 84 8.03 -3.30 5.98
CA VAL A 84 8.94 -4.44 5.80
C VAL A 84 10.36 -3.91 5.72
N GLY A 85 11.23 -4.39 6.61
CA GLY A 85 12.66 -4.09 6.52
C GLY A 85 13.28 -4.87 5.38
N TYR A 86 14.09 -4.23 4.57
CA TYR A 86 14.77 -4.87 3.43
C TYR A 86 16.26 -4.59 3.44
N LYS A 87 17.03 -5.60 3.06
CA LYS A 87 18.46 -5.54 2.80
C LYS A 87 18.76 -6.34 1.54
N ALA A 88 19.60 -5.79 0.68
CA ALA A 88 20.23 -6.51 -0.42
C ALA A 88 21.74 -6.53 -0.23
N PHE A 89 22.39 -7.59 -0.70
CA PHE A 89 23.81 -7.84 -0.54
C PHE A 89 24.45 -8.14 -1.89
N TYR A 90 25.73 -7.81 -2.01
CA TYR A 90 26.57 -8.27 -3.10
C TYR A 90 26.99 -9.73 -2.87
N LYS A 91 27.48 -10.41 -3.92
CA LYS A 91 27.96 -11.80 -3.82
C LYS A 91 29.09 -12.02 -2.80
N ASN A 92 29.81 -10.96 -2.45
CA ASN A 92 30.84 -10.99 -1.40
C ASN A 92 30.28 -10.85 0.03
N GLY A 93 28.95 -10.74 0.18
CA GLY A 93 28.25 -10.57 1.45
C GLY A 93 28.13 -9.12 1.91
N ASN A 94 28.76 -8.15 1.23
CA ASN A 94 28.66 -6.73 1.64
C ASN A 94 27.27 -6.18 1.34
N ILE A 95 26.75 -5.35 2.25
CA ILE A 95 25.47 -4.65 2.02
C ILE A 95 25.55 -3.82 0.74
N LYS A 96 24.51 -3.93 -0.08
CA LYS A 96 24.32 -3.18 -1.34
C LYS A 96 23.31 -2.06 -1.13
N GLU A 97 22.15 -2.39 -0.56
CA GLU A 97 21.16 -1.40 -0.18
C GLU A 97 20.31 -1.86 1.01
N LYS A 98 19.78 -0.91 1.75
CA LYS A 98 18.81 -1.18 2.82
C LYS A 98 17.85 -0.04 3.02
N GLY A 99 16.65 -0.38 3.45
CA GLY A 99 15.57 0.56 3.73
C GLY A 99 14.29 -0.16 4.09
N HIS A 100 13.18 0.57 4.05
CA HIS A 100 11.87 0.03 4.37
C HIS A 100 10.94 0.10 3.18
N TYR A 101 10.15 -0.95 3.02
CA TYR A 101 9.01 -1.00 2.13
C TYR A 101 7.71 -0.79 2.89
N PHE A 102 6.74 -0.16 2.24
CA PHE A 102 5.36 -0.03 2.67
C PHE A 102 4.42 -0.74 1.68
N GLY A 103 3.37 -1.38 2.20
CA GLY A 103 2.39 -2.13 1.41
C GLY A 103 2.48 -3.65 1.62
N LEU A 104 1.67 -4.42 0.88
CA LEU A 104 1.69 -5.88 0.93
C LEU A 104 2.96 -6.39 0.23
N PHE A 105 3.75 -7.14 0.99
CA PHE A 105 4.92 -7.85 0.51
C PHE A 105 4.57 -9.35 0.41
N GLU A 106 3.88 -9.72 -0.65
CA GLU A 106 3.87 -11.10 -1.15
C GLU A 106 4.77 -11.10 -2.38
N LEU A 107 5.66 -12.10 -2.52
CA LEU A 107 6.76 -12.11 -3.48
C LEU A 107 6.27 -11.73 -4.89
N ASN A 108 6.78 -10.61 -5.43
CA ASN A 108 6.41 -9.95 -6.70
C ASN A 108 5.18 -9.04 -6.70
N VAL A 109 4.57 -8.76 -5.54
CA VAL A 109 3.54 -7.72 -5.39
C VAL A 109 4.20 -6.39 -5.03
N LYS A 110 3.71 -5.32 -5.66
CA LYS A 110 4.27 -3.97 -5.65
C LYS A 110 4.59 -3.48 -4.23
N SER A 111 5.85 -3.15 -3.98
CA SER A 111 6.32 -2.61 -2.71
C SER A 111 6.80 -1.17 -2.88
N ILE A 112 6.43 -0.30 -1.93
CA ILE A 112 6.72 1.15 -2.02
C ILE A 112 7.90 1.46 -1.11
N LYS A 113 9.05 1.86 -1.68
CA LYS A 113 10.19 2.36 -0.90
C LYS A 113 9.74 3.60 -0.10
N ILE A 114 9.97 3.60 1.21
CA ILE A 114 9.65 4.70 2.13
C ILE A 114 10.86 5.07 3.00
N GLY A 115 10.81 6.26 3.60
CA GLY A 115 11.87 6.76 4.48
C GLY A 115 13.23 6.85 3.80
N LYS A 116 14.30 6.77 4.59
CA LYS A 116 15.67 6.79 4.07
C LYS A 116 16.08 5.43 3.54
N TRP A 117 16.65 5.45 2.33
CA TRP A 117 17.32 4.33 1.70
C TRP A 117 18.81 4.61 1.56
N TYR A 118 19.61 3.64 1.96
CA TYR A 118 21.06 3.72 1.94
C TYR A 118 21.60 2.76 0.88
N TYR A 119 22.51 3.25 0.05
CA TYR A 119 23.12 2.49 -1.04
C TYR A 119 24.64 2.52 -0.87
N PHE A 120 25.26 1.36 -1.01
CA PHE A 120 26.69 1.16 -0.78
C PHE A 120 27.34 0.61 -2.05
N ASP A 121 28.64 0.83 -2.22
CA ASP A 121 29.42 0.13 -3.24
C ASP A 121 29.84 -1.27 -2.75
N GLU A 122 30.43 -2.07 -3.66
CA GLU A 122 30.91 -3.43 -3.33
C GLU A 122 31.99 -3.47 -2.24
N ARG A 123 32.65 -2.34 -1.95
CA ARG A 123 33.68 -2.21 -0.91
C ARG A 123 33.09 -1.80 0.44
N GLY A 124 31.79 -1.48 0.49
CA GLY A 124 31.09 -1.08 1.70
C GLY A 124 31.02 0.42 1.95
N ASN A 125 31.42 1.27 0.99
CA ASN A 125 31.31 2.72 1.15
C ASN A 125 29.88 3.17 0.86
N LEU A 126 29.32 4.04 1.70
CA LEU A 126 28.03 4.68 1.43
C LEU A 126 28.18 5.62 0.22
N ILE A 127 27.50 5.31 -0.87
CA ILE A 127 27.56 6.10 -2.12
C ILE A 127 26.36 7.02 -2.28
N ARG A 128 25.21 6.69 -1.67
CA ARG A 128 23.99 7.46 -1.83
C ARG A 128 23.02 7.24 -0.67
N THR A 129 22.36 8.31 -0.26
CA THR A 129 21.18 8.27 0.60
C THR A 129 20.02 8.94 -0.13
N VAL A 130 18.87 8.28 -0.19
CA VAL A 130 17.64 8.82 -0.76
C VAL A 130 16.58 8.89 0.32
N ASP A 131 15.95 10.06 0.47
CA ASP A 131 14.74 10.19 1.26
C ASP A 131 13.53 9.99 0.34
N GLU A 132 12.97 8.78 0.39
CA GLU A 132 11.86 8.36 -0.45
C GLU A 132 10.54 9.03 -0.03
N GLU A 133 10.44 9.62 1.17
CA GLU A 133 9.22 10.33 1.59
C GLU A 133 8.97 11.59 0.77
N LEU A 134 10.02 12.20 0.23
CA LEU A 134 9.93 13.44 -0.56
C LEU A 134 9.08 13.28 -1.84
N LYS A 135 8.95 12.06 -2.36
CA LYS A 135 8.16 11.80 -3.57
C LYS A 135 6.65 11.84 -3.32
N PHE A 136 6.20 11.66 -2.09
CA PHE A 136 4.77 11.55 -1.75
C PHE A 136 4.07 12.91 -1.60
N GLY A 137 4.79 14.03 -1.65
CA GLY A 137 4.18 15.36 -1.54
C GLY A 137 3.68 15.64 -0.11
N ASN A 138 2.40 16.02 0.03
CA ASN A 138 1.82 16.47 1.31
C ASN A 138 1.11 15.36 2.10
N PHE A 139 1.09 14.14 1.57
CA PHE A 139 0.45 12.98 2.19
C PHE A 139 1.40 11.78 2.18
N SER A 140 2.06 11.57 3.32
CA SER A 140 3.10 10.55 3.52
C SER A 140 2.53 9.14 3.70
N SER A 141 3.42 8.15 3.69
CA SER A 141 3.09 6.76 4.06
C SER A 141 2.49 6.68 5.49
N GLN A 142 2.99 7.51 6.42
CA GLN A 142 2.45 7.61 7.77
C GLN A 142 1.05 8.23 7.80
N ASP A 143 0.76 9.21 6.93
CA ASP A 143 -0.58 9.80 6.84
C ASP A 143 -1.61 8.75 6.35
N ILE A 144 -1.21 7.81 5.47
CA ILE A 144 -2.04 6.67 5.05
C ILE A 144 -2.40 5.79 6.25
N LEU A 145 -1.42 5.41 7.08
CA LEU A 145 -1.64 4.60 8.27
C LEU A 145 -2.61 5.28 9.26
N ILE A 146 -2.42 6.58 9.51
CA ILE A 146 -3.31 7.37 10.38
C ILE A 146 -4.71 7.44 9.78
N PHE A 147 -4.84 7.67 8.48
CA PHE A 147 -6.12 7.70 7.78
C PHE A 147 -6.88 6.37 7.91
N LEU A 148 -6.19 5.25 7.72
CA LEU A 148 -6.76 3.91 7.82
C LEU A 148 -7.18 3.56 9.25
N GLU A 149 -6.38 3.93 10.26
CA GLU A 149 -6.74 3.74 11.66
C GLU A 149 -7.95 4.60 12.06
N ASN A 150 -8.00 5.86 11.62
CA ASN A 150 -9.14 6.75 11.89
C ASN A 150 -10.45 6.23 11.27
N LYS A 151 -10.37 5.60 10.09
CA LYS A 151 -11.51 4.93 9.45
C LYS A 151 -11.79 3.53 10.01
N LYS A 152 -11.01 3.08 11.01
CA LYS A 152 -11.11 1.77 11.69
C LYS A 152 -10.86 0.55 10.79
N TYR A 153 -10.12 0.73 9.71
CA TYR A 153 -9.75 -0.38 8.82
C TYR A 153 -8.62 -1.22 9.41
N ILE A 154 -7.69 -0.58 10.11
CA ILE A 154 -6.53 -1.22 10.74
C ILE A 154 -6.42 -0.81 12.22
N ASN A 155 -5.52 -1.46 12.94
CA ASN A 155 -5.12 -1.05 14.29
C ASN A 155 -3.59 -0.95 14.37
N LEU A 156 -3.04 0.26 14.53
CA LEU A 156 -1.58 0.47 14.54
C LEU A 156 -0.94 -0.09 15.80
N LYS A 157 -1.67 -0.17 16.92
CA LYS A 157 -1.14 -0.68 18.19
C LYS A 157 -0.83 -2.18 18.15
N ASN A 158 -1.65 -2.97 17.45
CA ASN A 158 -1.52 -4.43 17.45
C ASN A 158 -1.35 -5.07 16.06
N GLY A 159 -1.35 -4.27 14.98
CA GLY A 159 -1.14 -4.73 13.60
C GLY A 159 -2.35 -5.44 12.99
N LYS A 160 -3.52 -5.46 13.65
CA LYS A 160 -4.69 -6.17 13.17
C LYS A 160 -5.19 -5.61 11.84
N ASN A 161 -5.58 -6.52 10.93
CA ASN A 161 -6.11 -6.30 9.59
C ASN A 161 -5.10 -5.76 8.57
N ARG A 162 -3.79 -5.75 8.86
CA ARG A 162 -2.79 -5.29 7.88
C ARG A 162 -2.80 -6.12 6.60
N GLU A 163 -3.04 -7.42 6.73
CA GLU A 163 -3.09 -8.42 5.67
C GLU A 163 -4.24 -8.23 4.68
N ASN A 164 -5.15 -7.30 5.01
CA ASN A 164 -6.31 -6.96 4.19
C ASN A 164 -6.15 -5.60 3.52
N VAL A 165 -5.00 -4.94 3.62
CA VAL A 165 -4.77 -3.62 3.03
C VAL A 165 -3.65 -3.72 2.00
N GLU A 166 -3.99 -3.45 0.74
CA GLU A 166 -3.03 -3.20 -0.33
C GLU A 166 -2.90 -1.70 -0.56
N VAL A 167 -1.69 -1.23 -0.81
CA VAL A 167 -1.42 0.17 -1.09
C VAL A 167 -0.52 0.30 -2.30
N ASP A 168 -0.94 1.14 -3.24
CA ASP A 168 -0.22 1.55 -4.42
C ASP A 168 0.01 3.06 -4.40
N PHE A 169 1.09 3.51 -5.04
CA PHE A 169 1.38 4.92 -5.24
C PHE A 169 1.73 5.22 -6.71
N PHE A 170 0.90 6.03 -7.34
CA PHE A 170 1.06 6.47 -8.72
C PHE A 170 1.48 7.93 -8.76
N TYR A 171 2.42 8.27 -9.65
CA TYR A 171 2.85 9.66 -9.81
C TYR A 171 3.29 9.95 -11.24
N SER A 172 3.15 11.21 -11.66
CA SER A 172 3.70 11.68 -12.93
C SER A 172 5.20 11.93 -12.79
N PRO A 173 6.01 11.85 -13.87
CA PRO A 173 7.46 12.10 -13.81
C PRO A 173 7.84 13.48 -13.26
N ASP A 174 6.98 14.49 -13.46
CA ASP A 174 7.14 15.84 -12.93
C ASP A 174 6.54 16.03 -11.53
N PHE A 175 6.01 14.96 -10.94
CA PHE A 175 5.33 14.90 -9.65
C PHE A 175 4.16 15.88 -9.47
N LYS A 176 3.60 16.45 -10.54
CA LYS A 176 2.41 17.29 -10.46
C LYS A 176 1.16 16.48 -10.10
N LYS A 177 1.12 15.20 -10.45
CA LYS A 177 0.08 14.27 -10.01
C LYS A 177 0.70 13.22 -9.11
N ARG A 178 0.09 13.01 -7.94
CA ARG A 178 0.48 12.01 -6.96
C ARG A 178 -0.79 11.41 -6.37
N LEU A 179 -0.95 10.10 -6.47
CA LEU A 179 -2.17 9.40 -6.10
C LEU A 179 -1.82 8.16 -5.29
N TRP A 180 -2.29 8.13 -4.05
CA TRP A 180 -2.36 6.90 -3.28
C TRP A 180 -3.62 6.13 -3.69
N SER A 181 -3.46 4.84 -3.99
CA SER A 181 -4.55 3.89 -4.18
C SER A 181 -4.49 2.87 -3.08
N ILE A 182 -5.60 2.67 -2.39
CA ILE A 182 -5.68 1.78 -1.23
C ILE A 182 -6.82 0.80 -1.46
N THR A 183 -6.54 -0.49 -1.44
CA THR A 183 -7.57 -1.52 -1.53
C THR A 183 -7.70 -2.23 -0.19
N ILE A 184 -8.92 -2.23 0.35
CA ILE A 184 -9.25 -2.87 1.63
C ILE A 184 -10.11 -4.08 1.34
N TYR A 185 -9.56 -5.27 1.57
CA TYR A 185 -10.23 -6.54 1.37
C TYR A 185 -11.14 -6.89 2.55
N LYS A 186 -12.29 -7.50 2.25
CA LYS A 186 -13.17 -8.12 3.24
C LYS A 186 -12.86 -9.62 3.35
N GLY A 187 -12.88 -10.13 4.58
CA GLY A 187 -12.65 -11.55 4.85
C GLY A 187 -11.19 -11.87 5.19
N LYS A 188 -10.89 -13.16 5.37
CA LYS A 188 -9.52 -13.63 5.61
C LYS A 188 -8.82 -13.89 4.28
N SER A 189 -7.49 -13.75 4.30
CA SER A 189 -6.65 -14.36 3.29
C SER A 189 -6.82 -15.88 3.29
N PHE A 190 -7.15 -16.46 2.14
CA PHE A 190 -7.00 -17.89 1.92
C PHE A 190 -6.04 -18.04 0.75
N SER A 191 -4.89 -18.68 0.99
CA SER A 191 -4.04 -19.18 -0.09
C SER A 191 -4.69 -20.47 -0.59
N ILE A 192 -5.13 -20.49 -1.85
CA ILE A 192 -5.50 -21.71 -2.55
C ILE A 192 -4.64 -21.76 -3.79
N SER A 193 -3.79 -22.78 -3.81
CA SER A 193 -3.02 -23.28 -4.95
C SER A 193 -3.60 -22.89 -6.31
N GLY A 194 -2.95 -21.94 -6.98
CA GLY A 194 -2.94 -21.81 -8.44
C GLY A 194 -4.15 -21.17 -9.13
N ASN A 195 -5.14 -20.62 -8.43
CA ASN A 195 -6.21 -19.83 -9.06
C ASN A 195 -6.42 -18.49 -8.34
N GLU A 196 -6.44 -17.39 -9.10
CA GLU A 196 -6.67 -16.02 -8.60
C GLU A 196 -7.94 -15.98 -7.74
N THR A 197 -7.76 -15.80 -6.43
CA THR A 197 -8.89 -15.71 -5.51
C THR A 197 -9.35 -14.26 -5.45
N LEU A 198 -10.54 -13.98 -5.97
CA LEU A 198 -11.17 -12.67 -5.89
C LEU A 198 -11.64 -12.39 -4.46
N ARG A 199 -10.83 -11.65 -3.69
CA ARG A 199 -11.32 -11.05 -2.44
C ARG A 199 -12.17 -9.83 -2.76
N GLU A 200 -13.39 -9.79 -2.25
CA GLU A 200 -14.22 -8.58 -2.31
C GLU A 200 -13.47 -7.46 -1.58
N GLY A 201 -13.25 -6.33 -2.27
CA GLY A 201 -12.45 -5.22 -1.75
C GLY A 201 -13.07 -3.87 -2.04
N LYS A 202 -12.83 -2.91 -1.16
CA LYS A 202 -13.16 -1.50 -1.37
C LYS A 202 -11.89 -0.73 -1.69
N SER A 203 -11.88 -0.04 -2.82
CA SER A 203 -10.79 0.87 -3.17
C SER A 203 -11.07 2.30 -2.71
N LEU A 204 -10.04 2.95 -2.19
CA LEU A 204 -9.99 4.36 -1.79
C LEU A 204 -8.83 5.02 -2.53
N TYR A 205 -8.98 6.30 -2.84
CA TYR A 205 -7.99 7.07 -3.58
C TYR A 205 -7.75 8.39 -2.88
N ILE A 206 -6.49 8.80 -2.74
CA ILE A 206 -6.12 10.06 -2.08
C ILE A 206 -5.13 10.81 -2.96
N ASP A 207 -5.48 12.04 -3.32
CA ASP A 207 -4.55 12.97 -3.97
C ASP A 207 -3.50 13.39 -2.93
N ALA A 208 -2.25 13.00 -3.15
CA ALA A 208 -1.20 13.24 -2.17
C ALA A 208 -0.75 14.71 -2.11
N ASN A 209 -1.10 15.53 -3.10
CA ASN A 209 -0.84 16.96 -3.10
C ASN A 209 -1.86 17.72 -2.24
N THR A 210 -3.14 17.38 -2.38
CA THR A 210 -4.25 18.09 -1.70
C THR A 210 -4.68 17.42 -0.40
N ARG A 211 -4.30 16.15 -0.18
CA ARG A 211 -4.72 15.30 0.95
C ARG A 211 -6.21 14.93 0.91
N GLU A 212 -6.87 15.15 -0.23
CA GLU A 212 -8.30 14.92 -0.40
C GLU A 212 -8.57 13.50 -0.93
N GLU A 213 -9.66 12.89 -0.43
CA GLU A 213 -10.17 11.62 -0.95
C GLU A 213 -10.75 11.87 -2.36
N VAL A 214 -10.21 11.19 -3.36
CA VAL A 214 -10.62 11.29 -4.76
C VAL A 214 -11.83 10.37 -4.98
N LYS A 215 -12.94 10.96 -5.41
CA LYS A 215 -14.13 10.19 -5.78
C LYS A 215 -13.87 9.39 -7.04
N ILE A 216 -14.51 8.21 -7.16
CA ILE A 216 -14.33 7.29 -8.30
C ILE A 216 -14.46 7.99 -9.66
N ASN A 217 -15.44 8.88 -9.82
CA ASN A 217 -15.69 9.63 -11.05
C ASN A 217 -14.60 10.66 -11.40
N ASP A 218 -13.83 11.10 -10.40
CA ASP A 218 -12.73 12.05 -10.56
C ASP A 218 -11.39 11.36 -10.84
N ILE A 219 -11.31 10.03 -10.72
CA ILE A 219 -10.08 9.26 -10.97
C ILE A 219 -9.61 9.41 -12.42
N LYS A 220 -10.52 9.67 -13.38
CA LYS A 220 -10.16 9.95 -14.78
C LYS A 220 -9.13 11.07 -14.96
N LYS A 221 -8.97 11.97 -13.98
CA LYS A 221 -7.93 13.01 -13.95
C LYS A 221 -6.50 12.43 -13.86
N TYR A 222 -6.39 11.18 -13.40
CA TYR A 222 -5.15 10.43 -13.16
C TYR A 222 -4.93 9.29 -14.16
N LYS A 223 -5.73 9.20 -15.23
CA LYS A 223 -5.66 8.10 -16.20
C LYS A 223 -4.28 7.92 -16.85
N ASP A 224 -3.50 8.99 -16.91
CA ASP A 224 -2.15 9.04 -17.47
C ASP A 224 -1.07 8.46 -16.54
N ILE A 225 -1.34 8.34 -15.24
CA ILE A 225 -0.40 7.79 -14.26
C ILE A 225 -0.83 6.43 -13.71
N ILE A 226 -2.07 6.01 -13.95
CA ILE A 226 -2.60 4.71 -13.53
C ILE A 226 -2.34 3.70 -14.66
N PRO A 227 -1.54 2.65 -14.42
CA PRO A 227 -1.32 1.60 -15.41
C PRO A 227 -2.62 0.91 -15.81
N ASN A 228 -2.78 0.62 -17.11
CA ASN A 228 -3.94 -0.09 -17.66
C ASN A 228 -5.28 0.51 -17.18
N PHE A 229 -5.37 1.85 -17.12
CA PHE A 229 -6.55 2.56 -16.62
C PHE A 229 -7.86 2.09 -17.28
N GLU A 230 -7.85 1.91 -18.60
CA GLU A 230 -9.07 1.53 -19.33
C GLU A 230 -9.54 0.10 -19.03
N GLU A 231 -8.61 -0.81 -18.69
CA GLU A 231 -8.93 -2.17 -18.25
C GLU A 231 -9.40 -2.20 -16.80
N SER A 232 -8.80 -1.35 -15.96
CA SER A 232 -9.12 -1.25 -14.52
C SER A 232 -10.44 -0.51 -14.27
N TYR A 233 -10.79 0.46 -15.14
CA TYR A 233 -11.96 1.32 -15.02
C TYR A 233 -12.76 1.44 -16.33
N PRO A 234 -13.21 0.33 -16.94
CA PRO A 234 -13.90 0.35 -18.23
C PRO A 234 -15.22 1.15 -18.17
N PHE A 235 -15.83 1.26 -16.99
CA PHE A 235 -17.05 2.04 -16.76
C PHE A 235 -16.83 3.56 -16.76
N LEU A 236 -15.58 4.03 -16.60
CA LEU A 236 -15.23 5.45 -16.68
C LEU A 236 -14.87 5.91 -18.10
N ASN A 237 -14.59 4.98 -19.01
CA ASN A 237 -14.18 5.27 -20.38
C ASN A 237 -15.36 5.52 -21.34
N ASN A 238 -16.59 5.25 -20.91
CA ASN A 238 -17.76 5.52 -21.72
C ASN A 238 -17.99 7.04 -21.82
N ASN A 239 -17.48 7.64 -22.90
CA ASN A 239 -18.21 8.63 -23.67
C ASN A 239 -19.49 7.99 -24.22
N SER A 240 -20.37 7.51 -23.34
CA SER A 240 -21.77 7.35 -23.68
C SER A 240 -22.24 8.78 -23.93
N SER A 241 -22.29 9.19 -25.20
CA SER A 241 -23.22 10.20 -25.64
C SER A 241 -24.54 9.85 -24.96
N TYR A 242 -24.94 10.63 -23.97
CA TYR A 242 -26.22 10.42 -23.31
C TYR A 242 -27.30 10.60 -24.37
N GLN A 243 -27.73 9.51 -25.00
CA GLN A 243 -29.09 9.43 -25.48
C GLN A 243 -29.93 9.40 -24.21
N THR A 244 -30.27 10.60 -23.73
CA THR A 244 -31.41 10.80 -22.84
C THR A 244 -32.56 9.97 -23.38
N PHE A 245 -32.89 8.88 -22.71
CA PHE A 245 -34.17 8.23 -22.94
C PHE A 245 -35.22 9.23 -22.44
N GLN A 246 -35.81 9.99 -23.38
CA GLN A 246 -36.82 11.03 -23.18
C GLN A 246 -36.39 12.39 -22.60
N GLY A 247 -35.26 12.96 -23.04
CA GLY A 247 -35.04 14.42 -23.04
C GLY A 247 -35.13 15.17 -21.71
N LYS A 248 -35.00 14.50 -20.55
CA LYS A 248 -34.94 15.15 -19.24
C LYS A 248 -33.49 15.35 -18.81
N THR A 249 -33.16 16.57 -18.41
CA THR A 249 -31.88 16.93 -17.80
C THR A 249 -31.88 16.39 -16.36
N SER A 250 -31.04 15.40 -16.06
CA SER A 250 -30.87 14.93 -14.68
C SER A 250 -29.99 15.88 -13.88
N THR A 251 -30.28 15.99 -12.59
CA THR A 251 -29.45 16.72 -11.63
C THR A 251 -28.13 15.97 -11.38
N GLU A 252 -27.13 16.68 -10.87
CA GLU A 252 -25.81 16.12 -10.56
C GLU A 252 -25.89 15.04 -9.45
N GLU A 253 -26.86 15.12 -8.53
CA GLU A 253 -27.09 14.09 -7.53
C GLU A 253 -27.68 12.80 -8.15
N GLU A 254 -28.65 12.93 -9.05
CA GLU A 254 -29.25 11.78 -9.75
C GLU A 254 -28.22 11.06 -10.63
N ARG A 255 -27.32 11.83 -11.26
CA ARG A 255 -26.20 11.28 -12.05
C ARG A 255 -25.26 10.45 -11.18
N LYS A 256 -24.88 10.98 -10.00
CA LYS A 256 -24.01 10.28 -9.04
C LYS A 256 -24.66 9.02 -8.48
N ALA A 257 -25.95 9.08 -8.15
CA ALA A 257 -26.69 7.92 -7.63
C ALA A 257 -26.80 6.81 -8.68
N PHE A 258 -27.09 7.17 -9.93
CA PHE A 258 -27.17 6.21 -11.03
C PHE A 258 -25.83 5.56 -11.36
N GLU A 259 -24.74 6.32 -11.42
CA GLU A 259 -23.40 5.79 -11.70
C GLU A 259 -22.90 4.88 -10.57
N GLN A 260 -23.18 5.23 -9.31
CA GLN A 260 -22.93 4.38 -8.14
C GLN A 260 -23.71 3.06 -8.23
N GLU A 261 -24.99 3.11 -8.64
CA GLU A 261 -25.82 1.93 -8.86
C GLU A 261 -25.26 1.05 -9.99
N GLN A 262 -24.76 1.64 -11.08
CA GLN A 262 -24.10 0.88 -12.16
C GLN A 262 -22.82 0.20 -11.67
N TRP A 263 -22.06 0.85 -10.79
CA TRP A 263 -20.86 0.28 -10.20
C TRP A 263 -21.16 -0.91 -9.29
N GLU A 264 -22.17 -0.77 -8.42
CA GLU A 264 -22.63 -1.87 -7.56
C GLU A 264 -23.16 -3.05 -8.39
N LYS A 265 -23.86 -2.77 -9.51
CA LYS A 265 -24.28 -3.79 -10.48
C LYS A 265 -23.10 -4.47 -11.19
N TYR A 266 -22.06 -3.72 -11.55
CA TYR A 266 -20.85 -4.29 -12.15
C TYR A 266 -20.15 -5.23 -11.18
N GLN A 267 -19.97 -4.81 -9.92
CA GLN A 267 -19.40 -5.64 -8.86
C GLN A 267 -20.22 -6.93 -8.71
N ALA A 268 -21.54 -6.82 -8.56
CA ALA A 268 -22.42 -7.98 -8.41
C ALA A 268 -22.43 -8.94 -9.64
N ARG A 269 -22.29 -8.40 -10.87
CA ARG A 269 -22.22 -9.23 -12.10
C ARG A 269 -20.89 -9.96 -12.23
N ARG A 270 -19.80 -9.31 -11.85
CA ARG A 270 -18.48 -9.93 -11.76
C ARG A 270 -18.50 -11.08 -10.75
N ASP A 271 -19.11 -10.86 -9.58
CA ASP A 271 -19.28 -11.89 -8.54
C ASP A 271 -20.09 -13.10 -9.04
N LYS A 272 -21.18 -12.84 -9.78
CA LYS A 272 -22.03 -13.90 -10.34
C LYS A 272 -21.33 -14.74 -11.40
N LYS A 273 -20.56 -14.12 -12.31
CA LYS A 273 -19.81 -14.84 -13.35
C LYS A 273 -18.77 -15.80 -12.75
N CYS A 274 -18.18 -15.42 -11.61
CA CYS A 274 -17.27 -16.29 -10.86
C CYS A 274 -17.98 -17.45 -10.14
N LEU A 275 -19.18 -17.24 -9.60
CA LEU A 275 -19.99 -18.32 -9.00
C LEU A 275 -20.38 -19.38 -10.04
N ASP A 276 -20.75 -18.97 -11.25
CA ASP A 276 -21.12 -19.89 -12.33
C ASP A 276 -19.90 -20.68 -12.84
N GLN A 277 -18.72 -20.06 -12.89
CA GLN A 277 -17.46 -20.74 -13.26
C GLN A 277 -17.02 -21.76 -12.19
N ASN A 278 -17.15 -21.42 -10.90
CA ASN A 278 -16.85 -22.34 -9.80
C ASN A 278 -17.80 -23.54 -9.77
N ARG A 279 -19.07 -23.35 -10.13
CA ARG A 279 -20.06 -24.43 -10.24
C ARG A 279 -19.73 -25.40 -11.37
N MET A 280 -19.34 -24.91 -12.55
CA MET A 280 -18.90 -25.76 -13.66
C MET A 280 -17.62 -26.56 -13.33
N ASN A 281 -16.67 -25.96 -12.61
CA ASN A 281 -15.44 -26.65 -12.20
C ASN A 281 -15.70 -27.77 -11.17
N LEU A 282 -16.65 -27.58 -10.25
CA LEU A 282 -17.07 -28.61 -9.29
C LEU A 282 -17.84 -29.79 -9.92
N GLU A 283 -18.56 -29.55 -11.02
CA GLU A 283 -19.24 -30.61 -11.78
C GLU A 283 -18.25 -31.46 -12.60
N ASN A 284 -17.11 -30.90 -13.01
CA ASN A 284 -16.05 -31.60 -13.75
C ASN A 284 -15.13 -32.47 -12.87
N ILE A 285 -15.06 -32.23 -11.55
CA ILE A 285 -14.29 -33.05 -10.60
C ILE A 285 -15.05 -34.33 -10.19
N LYS A 286 -16.34 -34.42 -10.50
CA LYS A 286 -17.22 -35.57 -10.16
C LYS A 286 -17.39 -36.60 -11.29
N LYS A 287 -16.64 -36.50 -12.39
CA LYS A 287 -16.56 -37.50 -13.45
C LYS A 287 -15.19 -38.16 -13.45
#